data_AF-A0A645IRP3-F1
#
_entry.id   AF-A0A645IRP3-F1
#
_cell.length_a   1.000
_cell.length_b   1.000
_cell.length_c   1.000
_cell.angle_alpha   90.00
_cell.angle_beta   90.00
_cell.angle_gamma   90.00
#
_symmetry.space_group_name_H-M   'P 1'
#
loop_
_entity.id
_entity.type
_entity.pdbx_description
1 polymer ?
#
loop_
_entity_poly.entity_id
_entity_poly.type
_entity_poly.pdbx_seq_one_letter_code
_entity_poly.pdbx_strand_id
1 'polypeptide(L)'
;MPGVSTAVRGSGIHMVMGAGGSGEAVLTAAAIKILGGKILARLVLPTVANGKSQDKIDEEIKEKMPRLEKMGITFKNLNDVLDTEKLVPGNDVIFSATAVTPGHFLRETHLFGSGDARVHTISMGASGAVRFTDSIYIKDKRETPLYL
;
A
#
# COMPACT_ATOMS: atom_id res chain seq x y z
N MET A 1 -3.13 0.31 -7.12
CA MET A 1 -2.43 0.93 -5.96
C MET A 1 -2.50 2.45 -6.06
N PRO A 2 -3.69 3.04 -5.84
CA PRO A 2 -3.93 4.46 -6.16
C PRO A 2 -3.13 5.42 -5.25
N GLY A 3 -2.90 5.06 -3.99
CA GLY A 3 -2.13 5.91 -3.06
C GLY A 3 -0.70 6.16 -3.55
N VAL A 4 0.03 5.10 -3.91
CA VAL A 4 1.40 5.22 -4.46
C VAL A 4 1.40 5.92 -5.82
N SER A 5 0.38 5.70 -6.66
CA SER A 5 0.27 6.37 -7.97
C SER A 5 0.33 7.90 -7.86
N THR A 6 -0.13 8.49 -6.75
CA THR A 6 -0.09 9.95 -6.53
C THR A 6 1.31 10.55 -6.60
N ALA A 7 2.34 9.77 -6.25
CA ALA A 7 3.73 10.20 -6.25
C ALA A 7 4.50 9.78 -7.51
N VAL A 8 3.86 9.06 -8.44
CA VAL A 8 4.46 8.61 -9.70
C VAL A 8 4.01 9.52 -10.84
N ARG A 9 4.94 10.28 -11.42
CA ARG A 9 4.65 11.12 -12.59
C ARG A 9 4.15 10.28 -13.76
N GLY A 10 3.11 10.79 -14.44
CA GLY A 10 2.49 10.09 -15.57
C GLY A 10 1.42 9.07 -15.19
N SER A 11 1.16 8.84 -13.89
CA SER A 11 0.11 7.90 -13.45
C SER A 11 -1.34 8.41 -13.72
N GLY A 12 -1.50 9.71 -13.94
CA GLY A 12 -2.80 10.38 -14.05
C GLY A 12 -3.56 10.54 -12.72
N ILE A 13 -2.98 10.08 -11.60
CA ILE A 13 -3.57 10.17 -10.26
C ILE A 13 -2.83 11.23 -9.45
N HIS A 14 -3.57 12.18 -8.89
CA HIS A 14 -2.99 13.32 -8.17
C HIS A 14 -3.27 13.27 -6.66
N MET A 15 -4.36 12.61 -6.25
CA MET A 15 -4.79 12.52 -4.85
C MET A 15 -5.69 11.32 -4.64
N VAL A 16 -5.66 10.77 -3.42
CA VAL A 16 -6.61 9.74 -2.94
C VAL A 16 -7.19 10.21 -1.61
N MET A 17 -8.50 10.11 -1.47
CA MET A 17 -9.24 10.48 -0.26
C MET A 17 -10.26 9.38 0.07
N GLY A 18 -10.50 9.16 1.36
CA GLY A 18 -11.48 8.19 1.85
C GLY A 18 -10.97 7.38 3.04
N ALA A 19 -11.78 6.39 3.43
CA ALA A 19 -11.40 5.38 4.41
C ALA A 19 -10.98 4.08 3.71
N GLY A 20 -9.95 3.43 4.24
CA GLY A 20 -9.43 2.17 3.73
C GLY A 20 -8.86 1.32 4.86
N GLY A 21 -8.28 0.18 4.52
CA GLY A 21 -7.64 -0.70 5.50
C GLY A 21 -6.40 -0.06 6.13
N SER A 22 -6.24 -0.26 7.44
CA SER A 22 -5.15 0.35 8.21
C SER A 22 -3.78 -0.21 7.84
N GLY A 23 -3.69 -1.50 7.48
CA GLY A 23 -2.44 -2.11 7.03
C GLY A 23 -1.97 -1.54 5.69
N GLU A 24 -2.89 -1.34 4.76
CA GLU A 24 -2.64 -0.76 3.44
C GLU A 24 -2.22 0.71 3.53
N ALA A 25 -2.72 1.45 4.52
CA ALA A 25 -2.27 2.81 4.81
C ALA A 25 -0.78 2.85 5.19
N VAL A 26 -0.31 1.90 6.02
CA VAL A 26 1.11 1.80 6.40
C VAL A 26 1.98 1.40 5.20
N LEU A 27 1.54 0.44 4.37
CA LEU A 27 2.26 0.06 3.14
C LEU A 27 2.36 1.23 2.15
N THR A 28 1.27 1.98 1.99
CA THR A 28 1.24 3.18 1.15
C THR A 28 2.17 4.25 1.72
N ALA A 29 2.16 4.47 3.04
CA ALA A 29 3.04 5.42 3.70
C ALA A 29 4.53 5.10 3.49
N ALA A 30 4.89 3.81 3.50
CA ALA A 30 6.27 3.38 3.25
C ALA A 30 6.74 3.76 1.83
N ALA A 31 5.92 3.50 0.81
CA ALA A 31 6.22 3.93 -0.56
C ALA A 31 6.25 5.45 -0.69
N ILE A 32 5.28 6.15 -0.11
CA ILE A 32 5.17 7.61 -0.16
C ILE A 32 6.36 8.29 0.52
N LYS A 33 6.86 7.74 1.64
CA LYS A 33 8.08 8.22 2.31
C LYS A 33 9.28 8.17 1.38
N ILE A 34 9.50 7.05 0.69
CA ILE A 34 10.61 6.87 -0.24
C ILE A 34 10.47 7.80 -1.46
N LEU A 35 9.26 7.98 -1.97
CA LEU A 35 8.97 8.82 -3.14
C LEU A 35 8.90 10.32 -2.81
N GLY A 36 9.02 10.72 -1.55
CA GLY A 36 8.97 12.13 -1.12
C GLY A 36 7.57 12.76 -1.19
N GLY A 37 6.52 11.95 -1.16
CA GLY A 37 5.13 12.44 -1.11
C GLY A 37 4.64 12.68 0.32
N LYS A 38 3.35 13.02 0.46
CA LYS A 38 2.69 13.19 1.77
C LYS A 38 1.48 12.27 1.89
N ILE A 39 1.35 11.63 3.03
CA ILE A 39 0.15 10.91 3.46
C ILE A 39 -0.27 11.42 4.83
N LEU A 40 -1.58 11.53 5.03
CA LEU A 40 -2.21 11.75 6.32
C LEU A 40 -3.27 10.65 6.50
N ALA A 41 -3.32 10.06 7.68
CA ALA A 41 -4.27 9.03 8.03
C ALA A 41 -4.78 9.25 9.46
N ARG A 42 -5.88 8.61 9.79
CA ARG A 42 -6.41 8.50 11.15
C ARG A 42 -7.08 7.14 11.24
N LEU A 43 -7.05 6.52 12.42
CA LEU A 43 -7.84 5.33 12.65
C LEU A 43 -9.34 5.69 12.55
N VAL A 44 -10.04 5.06 11.61
CA VAL A 44 -11.48 5.25 11.44
C VAL A 44 -12.15 3.90 11.65
N LEU A 45 -13.11 3.85 12.57
CA LEU A 45 -13.88 2.64 12.79
C LEU A 45 -14.86 2.40 11.63
N PRO A 46 -15.14 1.14 11.26
CA PRO A 46 -16.13 0.79 10.25
C PRO A 46 -17.49 1.46 10.44
N THR A 47 -18.00 1.58 11.66
CA THR A 47 -19.26 2.30 11.92
C THR A 47 -19.20 3.77 11.53
N VAL A 48 -18.07 4.44 11.81
CA VAL A 48 -17.82 5.84 11.41
C VAL A 48 -17.71 5.96 9.89
N ALA A 49 -16.92 5.09 9.24
CA ALA A 49 -16.75 5.10 7.79
C ALA A 49 -18.06 4.84 7.03
N ASN A 50 -18.95 4.03 7.60
CA ASN A 50 -20.24 3.66 7.01
C ASN A 50 -21.40 4.57 7.45
N GLY A 51 -21.12 5.69 8.13
CA GLY A 51 -22.15 6.67 8.54
C GLY A 51 -23.23 6.09 9.46
N LYS A 52 -22.85 5.19 10.38
CA LYS A 52 -23.79 4.62 11.35
C LYS A 52 -24.13 5.62 12.47
N SER A 53 -25.20 5.35 13.22
CA SER A 53 -25.63 6.19 14.34
C SER A 53 -24.57 6.22 15.46
N GLN A 54 -24.62 7.28 16.28
CA GLN A 54 -23.69 7.44 17.42
C GLN A 54 -23.73 6.24 18.37
N ASP A 55 -24.91 5.71 18.67
CA ASP A 55 -25.05 4.53 19.54
C ASP A 55 -24.26 3.32 19.03
N LYS A 56 -24.25 3.11 17.70
CA LYS A 56 -23.51 2.02 17.06
C LYS A 56 -22.01 2.25 17.06
N ILE A 57 -21.59 3.52 16.91
CA ILE A 57 -20.18 3.90 17.02
C ILE A 57 -19.69 3.65 18.45
N ASP A 58 -20.46 4.06 19.45
CA ASP A 58 -20.09 3.89 20.86
C ASP A 58 -20.03 2.41 21.28
N GLU A 59 -20.92 1.58 20.74
CA GLU A 59 -20.90 0.12 20.89
C GLU A 59 -19.60 -0.48 20.33
N GLU A 60 -19.22 -0.11 19.10
CA GLU A 60 -18.01 -0.63 18.45
C GLU A 60 -16.72 -0.13 19.15
N ILE A 61 -16.70 1.12 19.62
CA ILE A 61 -15.60 1.64 20.43
C ILE A 61 -15.43 0.76 21.67
N LYS A 62 -16.49 0.56 22.46
CA LYS A 62 -16.43 -0.26 23.68
C LYS A 62 -15.95 -1.68 23.42
N GLU A 63 -16.37 -2.29 22.31
CA GLU A 63 -15.95 -3.62 21.90
C GLU A 63 -14.45 -3.68 21.55
N LYS A 64 -13.94 -2.71 20.79
CA LYS A 64 -12.57 -2.75 20.25
C LYS A 64 -11.51 -2.15 21.16
N MET A 65 -11.88 -1.25 22.07
CA MET A 65 -10.94 -0.54 22.93
C MET A 65 -9.98 -1.45 23.73
N PRO A 66 -10.40 -2.60 24.31
CA PRO A 66 -9.46 -3.47 25.03
C PRO A 66 -8.32 -4.01 24.15
N ARG A 67 -8.56 -4.20 22.85
CA ARG A 67 -7.51 -4.60 21.89
C ARG A 67 -6.67 -3.40 21.48
N LEU A 68 -7.29 -2.25 21.23
CA LEU A 68 -6.60 -1.03 20.84
C LEU A 68 -5.64 -0.54 21.93
N GLU A 69 -6.04 -0.61 23.20
CA GLU A 69 -5.19 -0.22 24.33
C GLU A 69 -3.95 -1.10 24.46
N LYS A 70 -4.08 -2.41 24.24
CA LYS A 70 -2.93 -3.33 24.16
C LYS A 70 -1.95 -2.97 23.02
N MET A 71 -2.43 -2.27 22.00
CA MET A 71 -1.65 -1.76 20.87
C MET A 71 -1.17 -0.31 21.09
N GLY A 72 -1.41 0.30 22.26
CA GLY A 72 -1.03 1.68 22.57
C GLY A 72 -2.00 2.75 22.05
N ILE A 73 -3.17 2.35 21.55
CA ILE A 73 -4.22 3.25 21.07
C ILE A 73 -5.27 3.39 22.19
N THR A 74 -5.36 4.59 22.74
CA THR A 74 -6.22 4.96 23.86
C THR A 74 -7.30 5.95 23.41
N PHE A 75 -8.31 6.20 24.25
CA PHE A 75 -9.30 7.24 23.98
C PHE A 75 -8.68 8.64 23.72
N LYS A 76 -7.49 8.92 24.26
CA LYS A 76 -6.81 10.21 24.09
C LYS A 76 -6.24 10.41 22.69
N ASN A 77 -5.78 9.34 22.04
CA ASN A 77 -5.11 9.40 20.73
C ASN A 77 -5.88 8.64 19.63
N LEU A 78 -7.09 8.15 19.92
CA LEU A 78 -7.96 7.45 18.96
C LEU A 78 -8.22 8.28 17.70
N ASN A 79 -8.30 9.60 17.87
CA ASN A 79 -8.60 10.56 16.80
C ASN A 79 -7.36 11.26 16.24
N ASP A 80 -6.15 10.83 16.61
CA ASP A 80 -4.92 11.47 16.16
C ASP A 80 -4.77 11.37 14.64
N VAL A 81 -4.34 12.48 14.04
CA VAL A 81 -3.84 12.47 12.67
C VAL A 81 -2.42 11.94 12.70
N LEU A 82 -2.21 10.88 11.94
CA LEU A 82 -0.94 10.21 11.69
C LEU A 82 -0.41 10.69 10.35
N ASP A 83 0.79 11.25 10.34
CA ASP A 83 1.49 11.57 9.11
C ASP A 83 2.50 10.48 8.75
N THR A 84 3.23 10.67 7.66
CA THR A 84 4.22 9.71 7.16
C THR A 84 5.19 9.21 8.24
N GLU A 85 5.72 10.12 9.08
CA GLU A 85 6.70 9.78 10.11
C GLU A 85 6.09 9.01 11.28
N LYS A 86 4.82 9.31 11.63
CA LYS A 86 4.10 8.50 12.62
C LYS A 86 3.73 7.11 12.10
N LEU A 87 3.42 6.97 10.81
CA LEU A 87 3.06 5.68 10.20
C LEU A 87 4.29 4.79 9.94
N VAL A 88 5.41 5.39 9.53
CA VAL A 88 6.65 4.69 9.16
C VAL A 88 7.85 5.44 9.76
N PRO A 89 8.14 5.25 11.06
CA PRO A 89 9.19 6.00 11.76
C PRO A 89 10.62 5.55 11.41
N GLY A 90 10.77 4.40 10.74
CA GLY A 90 12.08 3.90 10.31
C GLY A 90 12.77 4.82 9.30
N ASN A 91 14.09 4.93 9.39
CA ASN A 91 14.90 5.64 8.40
C ASN A 91 15.19 4.77 7.17
N ASP A 92 15.42 3.47 7.40
CA ASP A 92 15.69 2.49 6.35
C ASP A 92 14.42 1.75 5.97
N VAL A 93 13.74 2.27 4.95
CA VAL A 93 12.50 1.69 4.42
C VAL A 93 12.75 1.11 3.04
N ILE A 94 12.22 -0.09 2.80
CA ILE A 94 12.20 -0.74 1.50
C ILE A 94 10.75 -0.99 1.13
N PHE A 95 10.41 -0.73 -0.13
CA PHE A 95 9.11 -1.04 -0.68
C PHE A 95 9.29 -1.79 -2.01
N SER A 96 8.51 -2.85 -2.19
CA SER A 96 8.47 -3.61 -3.45
C SER A 96 7.05 -4.06 -3.74
N ALA A 97 6.62 -3.93 -4.99
CA ALA A 97 5.32 -4.40 -5.43
C ALA A 97 5.40 -4.95 -6.86
N THR A 98 4.79 -6.11 -7.08
CA THR A 98 4.66 -6.76 -8.39
C THR A 98 3.19 -6.74 -8.79
N ALA A 99 2.89 -6.31 -10.00
CA ALA A 99 1.51 -6.24 -10.47
C ALA A 99 0.98 -7.62 -10.87
N VAL A 100 -0.21 -7.94 -10.36
CA VAL A 100 -0.98 -9.12 -10.76
C VAL A 100 -1.83 -8.77 -11.98
N THR A 101 -2.65 -7.73 -11.87
CA THR A 101 -3.49 -7.17 -12.93
C THR A 101 -2.96 -5.80 -13.40
N PRO A 102 -3.45 -5.26 -14.55
CA PRO A 102 -2.96 -3.99 -15.06
C PRO A 102 -3.22 -2.85 -14.07
N GLY A 103 -2.21 -2.00 -13.86
CA GLY A 103 -2.31 -0.82 -13.00
C GLY A 103 -1.85 0.45 -13.71
N HIS A 104 -1.96 1.60 -13.02
CA HIS A 104 -1.62 2.91 -13.59
C HIS A 104 -0.17 3.08 -14.03
N PHE A 105 0.76 2.34 -13.41
CA PHE A 105 2.19 2.44 -13.69
C PHE A 105 2.92 1.08 -13.69
N LEU A 106 2.19 -0.01 -13.45
CA LEU A 106 2.71 -1.37 -13.56
C LEU A 106 1.86 -2.17 -14.53
N ARG A 107 2.52 -2.88 -15.45
CA ARG A 107 1.89 -3.87 -16.33
C ARG A 107 1.55 -5.14 -15.56
N GLU A 108 0.51 -5.81 -15.99
CA GLU A 108 0.04 -7.08 -15.45
C GLU A 108 1.08 -8.19 -15.53
N THR A 109 0.85 -9.24 -14.74
CA THR A 109 1.55 -10.51 -14.92
C THR A 109 0.97 -11.23 -16.14
N HIS A 110 1.81 -11.55 -17.12
CA HIS A 110 1.45 -12.40 -18.25
C HIS A 110 1.96 -13.81 -18.01
N LEU A 111 1.06 -14.79 -18.01
CA LEU A 111 1.41 -16.21 -17.94
C LEU A 111 1.49 -16.78 -19.35
N PHE A 112 2.53 -17.57 -19.62
CA PHE A 112 2.72 -18.22 -20.93
C PHE A 112 2.32 -19.70 -20.94
N GLY A 113 1.98 -20.28 -19.78
CA GLY A 113 1.77 -21.73 -19.61
C GLY A 113 2.98 -22.42 -18.98
N SER A 114 2.82 -23.67 -18.53
CA SER A 114 3.91 -24.52 -17.96
C SER A 114 4.69 -23.95 -16.76
N GLY A 115 4.23 -22.83 -16.17
CA GLY A 115 4.90 -22.14 -15.06
C GLY A 115 5.73 -20.92 -15.49
N ASP A 116 5.72 -20.58 -16.78
CA ASP A 116 6.44 -19.44 -17.34
C ASP A 116 5.62 -18.14 -17.19
N ALA A 117 6.29 -17.04 -16.87
CA ALA A 117 5.62 -15.76 -16.61
C ALA A 117 6.50 -14.54 -16.91
N ARG A 118 5.88 -13.46 -17.37
CA ARG A 118 6.47 -12.11 -17.38
C ARG A 118 5.79 -11.26 -16.33
N VAL A 119 6.58 -10.62 -15.48
CA VAL A 119 6.08 -9.79 -14.38
C VAL A 119 6.72 -8.41 -14.42
N HIS A 120 5.98 -7.42 -13.93
CA HIS A 120 6.48 -6.07 -13.81
C HIS A 120 6.45 -5.62 -12.34
N THR A 121 7.62 -5.28 -11.82
CA THR A 121 7.85 -4.99 -10.40
C THR A 121 8.40 -3.59 -10.23
N ILE A 122 7.91 -2.85 -9.24
CA ILE A 122 8.60 -1.69 -8.70
C ILE A 122 9.34 -2.10 -7.43
N SER A 123 10.60 -1.70 -7.30
CA SER A 123 11.37 -1.84 -6.07
C SER A 123 12.07 -0.52 -5.76
N MET A 124 12.03 -0.12 -4.49
CA MET A 124 12.58 1.15 -4.03
C MET A 124 13.08 1.02 -2.59
N GLY A 125 14.05 1.85 -2.21
CA GLY A 125 14.61 1.85 -0.87
C GLY A 125 15.13 3.20 -0.44
N ALA A 126 15.61 3.28 0.81
CA ALA A 126 16.09 4.51 1.45
C ALA A 126 17.22 5.25 0.69
N SER A 127 17.95 4.57 -0.21
CA SER A 127 18.99 5.20 -1.04
C SER A 127 18.44 6.13 -2.14
N GLY A 128 17.11 6.20 -2.33
CA GLY A 128 16.46 7.01 -3.37
C GLY A 128 16.39 6.33 -4.74
N ALA A 129 16.94 5.12 -4.89
CA ALA A 129 16.82 4.37 -6.13
C ALA A 129 15.40 3.80 -6.26
N VAL A 130 14.65 4.26 -7.27
CA VAL A 130 13.37 3.70 -7.70
C VAL A 130 13.58 2.91 -8.99
N ARG A 131 13.31 1.60 -8.95
CA ARG A 131 13.56 0.68 -10.07
C ARG A 131 12.26 0.05 -10.54
N PHE A 132 12.02 0.13 -11.84
CA PHE A 132 11.01 -0.65 -12.54
C PHE A 132 11.71 -1.82 -13.22
N THR A 133 11.32 -3.03 -12.87
CA THR A 133 11.93 -4.27 -13.37
C THR A 133 10.91 -5.05 -14.15
N ASP A 134 11.26 -5.37 -15.40
CA ASP A 134 10.52 -6.27 -16.28
C ASP A 134 11.26 -7.60 -16.34
N SER A 135 10.67 -8.63 -15.76
CA SER A 135 11.32 -9.94 -15.59
C SER A 135 10.54 -11.01 -16.32
N ILE A 136 11.25 -11.83 -17.11
CA ILE A 136 10.70 -13.03 -17.73
C ILE A 136 11.28 -14.26 -17.04
N TYR A 137 10.41 -15.06 -16.45
CA TYR A 137 10.71 -16.33 -15.81
C TYR A 137 10.32 -17.47 -16.76
N ILE A 138 11.31 -18.28 -17.12
CA ILE A 138 11.14 -19.48 -17.95
C ILE A 138 11.66 -20.69 -17.18
N LYS A 139 10.79 -21.68 -17.01
CA LYS A 139 11.06 -22.94 -16.32
C LYS A 139 11.88 -23.89 -17.18
N ASP A 140 11.48 -24.09 -18.44
CA ASP A 140 12.24 -24.89 -19.41
C ASP A 140 12.48 -24.11 -20.71
N LYS A 141 13.74 -23.71 -20.92
CA LYS A 141 14.15 -22.92 -22.09
C LYS A 141 14.12 -23.72 -23.40
N ARG A 142 14.09 -25.05 -23.34
CA ARG A 142 13.99 -25.91 -24.53
C ARG A 142 12.55 -26.05 -24.99
N GLU A 143 11.61 -26.12 -24.04
CA GLU A 143 10.17 -26.15 -24.29
C GLU A 143 9.66 -24.77 -24.71
N THR A 144 10.10 -23.72 -24.01
CA THR A 144 9.71 -22.32 -24.26
C THR A 144 10.93 -21.46 -24.55
N PRO A 145 11.48 -21.49 -25.79
CA PRO A 145 12.60 -20.62 -26.15
C PRO A 145 12.20 -19.14 -26.12
N LEU A 146 13.06 -18.30 -25.54
CA LEU A 146 12.89 -16.85 -25.54
C LEU A 146 13.39 -16.25 -26.85
N TYR A 147 12.49 -15.59 -27.57
CA TYR A 147 12.83 -14.69 -28.66
C TYR A 147 12.61 -13.26 -28.14
N LEU A 148 13.70 -12.51 -27.98
CA LEU A 148 13.71 -11.14 -27.43
C LEU A 148 13.57 -10.10 -28.53
#